data_AF-A0A967CYM7-F1
#
_entry.id   AF-A0A967CYM7-F1
#
_cell.length_a   1.000
_cell.length_b   1.000
_cell.length_c   1.000
_cell.angle_alpha   90.00
_cell.angle_beta   90.00
_cell.angle_gamma   90.00
#
_symmetry.space_group_name_H-M   'P 1'
#
loop_
_entity.id
_entity.type
_entity.pdbx_description
1 polymer ?
#
loop_
_entity_poly.entity_id
_entity_poly.type
_entity_poly.pdbx_seq_one_letter_code
_entity_poly.pdbx_strand_id
1 'polypeptide(L)'
;MLGVPVTLELARESLADLVRSSSRSLRLADVEKAVCKAFGLGTDDLQNSRRSRAVNHPRMLAMYLARKHTGAALTEIGRYFGRRSHSTVIAAEKAVRKWMATQADVVLADATWDVEQAIRHVEDVLRAG
;
A
#
# COMPACT_ATOMS: atom_id res chain seq x y z
N MET A 1 20.44 -7.88 -29.21
CA MET A 1 19.54 -6.91 -28.54
C MET A 1 18.62 -7.72 -27.62
N LEU A 2 18.54 -7.57 -26.30
CA LEU A 2 19.27 -6.83 -25.26
C LEU A 2 19.32 -7.81 -24.08
N GLY A 3 20.52 -8.23 -23.68
CA GLY A 3 20.72 -9.03 -22.46
C GLY A 3 20.60 -8.11 -21.26
N VAL A 4 19.43 -8.12 -20.61
CA VAL A 4 19.27 -7.49 -19.30
C VAL A 4 19.91 -8.45 -18.28
N PRO A 5 20.92 -8.01 -17.50
CA PRO A 5 21.51 -8.88 -16.49
C PRO A 5 20.43 -9.26 -15.47
N VAL A 6 20.24 -10.56 -15.26
CA VAL A 6 19.34 -11.09 -14.23
C VAL A 6 19.91 -10.68 -12.88
N THR A 7 19.33 -9.65 -12.29
CA THR A 7 19.69 -9.20 -10.94
C THR A 7 18.97 -10.07 -9.92
N LEU A 8 19.57 -10.22 -8.72
CA LEU A 8 18.93 -10.88 -7.57
C LEU A 8 17.57 -10.26 -7.22
N GLU A 9 17.39 -8.97 -7.54
CA GLU A 9 16.14 -8.23 -7.45
C GLU A 9 15.04 -8.88 -8.32
N LEU A 10 15.33 -9.11 -9.61
CA LEU A 10 14.38 -9.68 -10.58
C LEU A 10 14.03 -11.14 -10.24
N ALA A 11 15.02 -11.91 -9.77
CA ALA A 11 14.83 -13.29 -9.33
C ALA A 11 13.95 -13.38 -8.07
N ARG A 12 14.11 -12.44 -7.12
CA ARG A 12 13.26 -12.35 -5.92
C ARG A 12 11.83 -11.92 -6.26
N GLU A 13 11.66 -10.99 -7.19
CA GLU A 13 10.33 -10.57 -7.67
C GLU A 13 9.59 -11.76 -8.30
N SER A 14 10.26 -12.53 -9.16
CA SER A 14 9.68 -13.69 -9.84
C SER A 14 9.28 -14.82 -8.87
N LEU A 15 10.07 -15.04 -7.82
CA LEU A 15 9.77 -16.04 -6.78
C LEU A 15 8.63 -15.61 -5.86
N ALA A 16 8.51 -14.31 -5.58
CA ALA A 16 7.40 -13.74 -4.80
C ALA A 16 6.07 -13.83 -5.54
N ASP A 17 6.08 -13.95 -6.86
CA ASP A 17 4.88 -14.11 -7.69
C ASP A 17 4.33 -15.54 -7.65
N LEU A 18 5.20 -16.56 -7.60
CA LEU A 18 4.79 -17.97 -7.51
C LEU A 18 4.16 -18.32 -6.15
N VAL A 19 4.65 -17.73 -5.06
CA VAL A 19 4.11 -17.96 -3.70
C VAL A 19 2.73 -17.28 -3.51
N ARG A 20 2.44 -16.22 -4.26
CA ARG A 20 1.18 -15.44 -4.17
C ARG A 20 -0.03 -16.15 -4.79
N SER A 21 0.21 -17.19 -5.60
CA SER A 21 -0.79 -17.95 -6.36
C SER A 21 -1.82 -18.72 -5.48
N SER A 22 -1.53 -18.95 -4.20
CA SER A 22 -2.39 -19.78 -3.33
C SER A 22 -3.41 -19.00 -2.47
N SER A 23 -3.37 -17.67 -2.45
CA SER A 23 -4.31 -16.82 -1.70
C SER A 23 -5.19 -16.04 -2.68
N ARG A 24 -6.52 -16.02 -2.44
CA ARG A 24 -7.51 -15.17 -3.13
C ARG A 24 -6.86 -13.84 -3.53
N SER A 25 -6.56 -13.65 -4.81
CA SER A 25 -5.68 -12.55 -5.25
C SER A 25 -6.40 -11.21 -5.02
N LEU A 26 -6.09 -10.53 -3.92
CA LEU A 26 -6.63 -9.21 -3.62
C LEU A 26 -6.21 -8.23 -4.72
N ARG A 27 -7.15 -7.40 -5.16
CA ARG A 27 -6.89 -6.35 -6.15
C ARG A 27 -6.64 -5.01 -5.45
N LEU A 28 -6.05 -4.07 -6.17
CA LEU A 28 -5.79 -2.71 -5.67
C LEU A 28 -7.07 -2.02 -5.16
N ALA A 29 -8.18 -2.24 -5.85
CA ALA A 29 -9.49 -1.71 -5.47
C ALA A 29 -10.00 -2.28 -4.14
N ASP A 30 -9.66 -3.52 -3.80
CA ASP A 30 -10.10 -4.14 -2.55
C ASP A 30 -9.33 -3.50 -1.37
N VAL A 31 -8.03 -3.23 -1.55
CA VAL A 31 -7.21 -2.48 -0.57
C VAL A 31 -7.68 -1.04 -0.42
N GLU A 32 -7.94 -0.33 -1.52
CA GLU A 32 -8.46 1.04 -1.49
C GLU A 32 -9.76 1.12 -0.70
N LYS A 33 -10.74 0.25 -1.01
CA LYS A 33 -12.01 0.18 -0.31
C LYS A 33 -11.84 -0.12 1.18
N ALA A 34 -10.93 -1.03 1.54
CA ALA A 34 -10.69 -1.36 2.93
C ALA A 34 -10.12 -0.18 3.72
N VAL A 35 -9.14 0.54 3.16
CA VAL A 35 -8.57 1.75 3.79
C VAL A 35 -9.63 2.86 3.88
N CYS A 36 -10.41 3.08 2.83
CA CYS A 36 -11.51 4.05 2.83
C CYS A 36 -12.55 3.73 3.91
N LYS A 37 -12.95 2.46 4.02
CA LYS A 37 -13.92 2.01 5.03
C LYS A 37 -13.37 2.11 6.45
N ALA A 38 -12.09 1.79 6.66
CA ALA A 38 -11.45 1.83 7.96
C ALA A 38 -11.35 3.25 8.53
N PHE A 39 -11.17 4.26 7.68
CA PHE A 39 -10.90 5.65 8.12
C PHE A 39 -11.94 6.68 7.65
N GLY A 40 -13.03 6.26 7.03
CA GLY A 40 -14.11 7.16 6.56
C GLY A 40 -13.70 8.07 5.40
N LEU A 41 -12.79 7.64 4.54
CA LEU A 41 -12.29 8.41 3.40
C LEU A 41 -13.05 8.10 2.12
N GLY A 42 -13.11 9.05 1.18
CA GLY A 42 -13.51 8.77 -0.19
C GLY A 42 -12.39 8.09 -0.98
N THR A 43 -12.72 7.28 -1.99
CA THR A 43 -11.72 6.71 -2.92
C THR A 43 -10.92 7.82 -3.63
N ASP A 44 -11.60 8.91 -3.97
CA ASP A 44 -10.99 10.08 -4.60
C ASP A 44 -9.91 10.73 -3.74
N ASP A 45 -10.01 10.65 -2.40
CA ASP A 45 -8.99 11.19 -1.51
C ASP A 45 -7.66 10.45 -1.68
N LEU A 46 -7.69 9.12 -1.86
CA LEU A 46 -6.50 8.31 -2.08
C LEU A 46 -5.90 8.52 -3.48
N GLN A 47 -6.70 8.89 -4.46
CA GLN A 47 -6.24 9.14 -5.83
C GLN A 47 -5.79 10.60 -6.06
N ASN A 48 -6.36 11.57 -5.36
CA ASN A 48 -6.05 12.99 -5.54
C ASN A 48 -4.58 13.32 -5.16
N SER A 49 -4.06 14.46 -5.63
CA SER A 49 -2.73 14.98 -5.34
C SER A 49 -2.60 15.70 -3.99
N ARG A 50 -3.70 15.87 -3.24
CA ARG A 50 -3.69 16.51 -1.91
C ARG A 50 -2.63 15.89 -0.98
N ARG A 51 -1.83 16.77 -0.36
CA ARG A 51 -0.66 16.42 0.47
C ARG A 51 -0.86 16.64 1.98
N SER A 52 -2.05 16.99 2.43
CA SER A 52 -2.34 17.07 3.87
C SER A 52 -2.08 15.72 4.54
N ARG A 53 -1.56 15.70 5.78
CA ARG A 53 -1.22 14.45 6.48
C ARG A 53 -2.43 13.52 6.59
N ALA A 54 -3.60 14.09 6.88
CA ALA A 54 -4.90 13.43 6.93
C ALA A 54 -5.22 12.56 5.71
N VAL A 55 -4.72 12.91 4.53
CA VAL A 55 -4.94 12.15 3.29
C VAL A 55 -3.67 11.42 2.83
N ASN A 56 -2.50 12.01 3.04
CA ASN A 56 -1.25 11.45 2.59
C ASN A 56 -0.84 10.19 3.38
N HIS A 57 -1.05 10.16 4.69
CA HIS A 57 -0.72 8.97 5.48
C HIS A 57 -1.61 7.76 5.14
N PRO A 58 -2.96 7.90 5.05
CA PRO A 58 -3.80 6.80 4.56
C PRO A 58 -3.40 6.31 3.16
N ARG A 59 -2.99 7.20 2.27
CA ARG A 59 -2.50 6.82 0.93
C ARG A 59 -1.20 6.03 0.99
N MET A 60 -0.26 6.45 1.82
CA MET A 60 0.99 5.71 2.01
C MET A 60 0.74 4.32 2.62
N LEU A 61 -0.20 4.25 3.57
CA LEU A 61 -0.67 3.00 4.14
C LEU A 61 -1.32 2.09 3.08
N ALA A 62 -2.18 2.64 2.22
CA ALA A 62 -2.82 1.92 1.12
C ALA A 62 -1.80 1.35 0.13
N MET A 63 -0.79 2.13 -0.26
CA MET A 63 0.29 1.67 -1.14
C MET A 63 1.12 0.54 -0.50
N TYR A 64 1.43 0.66 0.80
CA TYR A 64 2.12 -0.38 1.55
C TYR A 64 1.29 -1.67 1.63
N LEU A 65 0.00 -1.57 1.96
CA LEU A 65 -0.90 -2.72 2.03
C LEU A 65 -1.11 -3.36 0.66
N ALA A 66 -1.21 -2.56 -0.41
CA ALA A 66 -1.26 -3.07 -1.78
C ALA A 66 -0.02 -3.89 -2.12
N ARG A 67 1.18 -3.42 -1.73
CA ARG A 67 2.41 -4.19 -1.90
C ARG A 67 2.44 -5.48 -1.10
N LYS A 68 1.92 -5.46 0.12
CA LYS A 68 1.92 -6.61 1.03
C LYS A 68 0.92 -7.69 0.60
N HIS A 69 -0.24 -7.28 0.09
CA HIS A 69 -1.40 -8.17 -0.06
C HIS A 69 -1.81 -8.45 -1.51
N THR A 70 -1.27 -7.71 -2.49
CA THR A 70 -1.64 -7.87 -3.92
C THR A 70 -0.47 -8.29 -4.78
N GLY A 71 -0.76 -8.80 -5.98
CA GLY A 71 0.19 -9.12 -7.06
C GLY A 71 0.85 -7.93 -7.78
N ALA A 72 0.41 -6.70 -7.51
CA ALA A 72 0.65 -5.59 -8.42
C ALA A 72 2.10 -5.06 -8.41
N ALA A 73 2.57 -4.64 -9.59
CA ALA A 73 3.87 -3.99 -9.74
C ALA A 73 3.90 -2.58 -9.13
N LEU A 74 5.08 -2.08 -8.75
CA LEU A 74 5.24 -0.73 -8.19
C LEU A 74 4.67 0.37 -9.09
N THR A 75 4.88 0.24 -10.39
CA THR A 75 4.37 1.18 -11.42
C THR A 75 2.86 1.14 -11.49
N GLU A 76 2.25 -0.04 -11.38
CA GLU A 76 0.80 -0.22 -11.39
C GLU A 76 0.15 0.38 -10.13
N ILE A 77 0.72 0.12 -8.96
CA ILE A 77 0.28 0.69 -7.67
C ILE A 77 0.37 2.21 -7.71
N GLY A 78 1.49 2.76 -8.15
CA GLY A 78 1.67 4.21 -8.28
C GLY A 78 0.67 4.82 -9.26
N ARG A 79 0.44 4.17 -10.40
CA ARG A 79 -0.55 4.60 -11.39
C ARG A 79 -1.96 4.63 -10.80
N TYR A 80 -2.34 3.58 -10.07
CA TYR A 80 -3.65 3.43 -9.44
C TYR A 80 -3.92 4.54 -8.43
N PHE A 81 -3.01 4.74 -7.49
CA PHE A 81 -3.12 5.80 -6.49
C PHE A 81 -2.63 7.14 -7.06
N GLY A 82 -3.28 7.64 -8.11
CA GLY A 82 -3.12 9.01 -8.60
C GLY A 82 -1.93 9.28 -9.54
N ARG A 83 -1.61 8.35 -10.44
CA ARG A 83 -0.55 8.51 -11.48
C ARG A 83 0.84 8.85 -10.90
N ARG A 84 1.15 8.30 -9.73
CA ARG A 84 2.42 8.52 -9.03
C ARG A 84 3.51 7.58 -9.55
N SER A 85 4.77 8.01 -9.39
CA SER A 85 5.93 7.21 -9.79
C SER A 85 6.09 5.98 -8.90
N HIS A 86 6.73 4.93 -9.42
CA HIS A 86 7.12 3.76 -8.63
C HIS A 86 7.96 4.14 -7.40
N SER A 87 8.83 5.15 -7.51
CA SER A 87 9.63 5.68 -6.40
C SER A 87 8.78 6.26 -5.26
N THR A 88 7.57 6.76 -5.56
CA THR A 88 6.62 7.20 -4.53
C THR A 88 6.10 6.01 -3.71
N VAL A 89 5.87 4.87 -4.35
CA VAL A 89 5.44 3.64 -3.67
C VAL A 89 6.55 3.11 -2.76
N ILE A 90 7.80 3.16 -3.22
CA ILE A 90 8.97 2.80 -2.40
C ILE A 90 9.09 3.72 -1.18
N ALA A 91 8.92 5.03 -1.37
CA ALA A 91 8.94 6.00 -0.28
C ALA A 91 7.81 5.77 0.74
N ALA A 92 6.61 5.44 0.26
CA ALA A 92 5.47 5.06 1.11
C ALA A 92 5.78 3.82 1.94
N GLU A 93 6.29 2.76 1.31
CA GLU A 93 6.68 1.53 2.01
C GLU A 93 7.75 1.79 3.08
N LYS A 94 8.80 2.55 2.74
CA LYS A 94 9.87 2.89 3.70
C LYS A 94 9.34 3.68 4.89
N ALA A 95 8.43 4.63 4.66
CA ALA A 95 7.84 5.42 5.71
C ALA A 95 6.93 4.60 6.64
N VAL A 96 6.07 3.74 6.10
CA VAL A 96 5.21 2.87 6.92
C VAL A 96 6.06 1.91 7.75
N ARG A 97 7.10 1.30 7.16
CA ARG A 97 8.05 0.45 7.90
C ARG A 97 8.76 1.21 9.02
N LYS A 98 9.13 2.48 8.78
CA LYS A 98 9.71 3.34 9.81
C LYS A 98 8.70 3.59 10.93
N TRP A 99 7.45 3.92 10.61
CA TRP A 99 6.41 4.12 11.62
C TRP A 99 6.24 2.89 12.50
N MET A 100 6.19 1.69 11.92
CA MET A 100 6.09 0.44 12.66
C MET A 100 7.30 0.23 13.58
N ALA A 101 8.51 0.45 13.07
CA ALA A 101 9.74 0.28 13.86
C ALA A 101 9.83 1.26 15.04
N THR A 102 9.25 2.45 14.93
CA THR A 102 9.23 3.46 15.99
C THR A 102 7.94 3.46 16.80
N GLN A 103 6.99 2.57 16.50
CA GLN A 103 5.63 2.58 17.06
C GLN A 103 5.01 3.98 17.03
N ALA A 104 5.10 4.63 15.86
CA ALA A 104 4.69 6.02 15.71
C ALA A 104 3.18 6.15 15.55
N ASP A 105 2.65 7.21 16.14
CA ASP A 105 1.31 7.71 15.88
C ASP A 105 1.21 8.31 14.48
N VAL A 106 0.18 7.92 13.74
CA VAL A 106 -0.11 8.38 12.39
C VAL A 106 -1.48 9.05 12.33
N VAL A 107 -1.54 10.22 11.70
CA VAL A 107 -2.82 10.90 11.42
C VAL A 107 -3.49 10.21 10.23
N LEU A 108 -4.67 9.63 10.43
CA LEU A 108 -5.47 8.96 9.40
C LEU A 108 -6.86 9.61 9.38
N ALA A 109 -7.17 10.31 8.28
CA ALA A 109 -8.32 11.22 8.21
C ALA A 109 -8.29 12.22 9.38
N ASP A 110 -9.29 12.17 10.25
CA ASP A 110 -9.52 13.14 11.32
C ASP A 110 -9.05 12.63 12.70
N ALA A 111 -8.40 11.47 12.74
CA ALA A 111 -7.97 10.81 13.97
C ALA A 111 -6.49 10.42 13.95
N THR A 112 -5.91 10.27 15.13
CA THR A 112 -4.55 9.75 15.32
C THR A 112 -4.64 8.29 15.74
N TRP A 113 -3.84 7.43 15.11
CA TRP A 113 -3.80 6.00 15.35
C TRP A 113 -2.38 5.53 15.60
N ASP A 114 -2.23 4.55 16.49
CA ASP A 114 -1.04 3.70 16.46
C ASP A 114 -0.99 2.96 15.11
N VAL A 115 0.18 2.95 14.49
CA VAL A 115 0.35 2.39 13.15
C VAL A 115 0.06 0.88 13.10
N GLU A 116 0.38 0.12 14.15
CA GLU A 116 0.09 -1.31 14.15
C GLU A 116 -1.42 -1.56 14.26
N GLN A 117 -2.09 -0.81 15.13
CA GLN A 117 -3.54 -0.87 15.26
C GLN A 117 -4.24 -0.48 13.95
N ALA A 118 -3.76 0.56 13.27
CA ALA A 118 -4.28 0.97 11.98
C ALA A 118 -4.13 -0.13 10.91
N ILE A 119 -2.96 -0.77 10.82
CA ILE A 119 -2.72 -1.88 9.89
C ILE A 119 -3.65 -3.05 10.19
N ARG A 120 -3.74 -3.46 11.46
CA ARG A 120 -4.62 -4.57 11.88
C ARG A 120 -6.07 -4.29 11.54
N HIS A 121 -6.54 -3.06 11.81
CA HIS A 121 -7.91 -2.67 11.51
C HIS A 121 -8.24 -2.80 10.01
N VAL A 122 -7.35 -2.35 9.12
CA VAL A 122 -7.56 -2.50 7.67
C VAL A 122 -7.48 -3.96 7.23
N GLU A 123 -6.58 -4.76 7.80
CA GLU A 123 -6.46 -6.19 7.49
C GLU A 123 -7.71 -6.98 7.92
N ASP A 124 -8.31 -6.63 9.06
CA ASP A 124 -9.57 -7.22 9.51
C ASP A 124 -10.71 -6.88 8.54
N VAL A 125 -10.75 -5.64 8.03
CA VAL A 125 -11.72 -5.24 7.00
C VAL A 125 -11.51 -6.02 5.69
N LEU A 126 -10.26 -6.29 5.29
CA LEU A 126 -9.94 -7.08 4.10
C LEU A 126 -10.34 -8.55 4.23
N ARG A 127 -10.30 -9.12 5.44
CA ARG A 127 -10.71 -10.51 5.71
C ARG A 127 -12.23 -10.69 5.77
N ALA A 128 -12.95 -9.63 6.10
CA ALA A 128 -14.41 -9.64 6.24
C ALA A 128 -15.18 -9.50 4.91
N GLY A 129 -14.49 -9.36 3.76
CA GLY A 129 -15.08 -9.31 2.41
C GLY A 129 -14.58 -10.44 1.50
#